data_AF-Q21WZ2-F1
#
_entry.id   AF-Q21WZ2-F1
#
_cell.length_a   1.000
_cell.length_b   1.000
_cell.length_c   1.000
_cell.angle_alpha   90.00
_cell.angle_beta   90.00
_cell.angle_gamma   90.00
#
_symmetry.space_group_name_H-M   'P 1'
#
loop_
_entity.id
_entity.type
_entity.pdbx_description
1 polymer ?
#
loop_
_entity_poly.entity_id
_entity_poly.type
_entity_poly.pdbx_seq_one_letter_code
_entity_poly.pdbx_strand_id
1 'polypeptide(L)'
;MSPELSLKLAAAVDGMPAFPKSVQKILELTRDVNCSPKDLVQVIDKDPVVTVKVLRVVNSAYYSLPKQITSINHAVVYLGFNTIKNLALSIAAIGMLPASNAAGFDGAQYLIHSLSTAAIAKQLALRLDDADPMDCFIAGLLHDFGKVVFAQFMPTEFRKALETSQWNESSLHLALRDVIGADHAVVGAMLVEKWRFPADLVETIRYQYGPEIKDTPMIACVFAANQISKKLEFGFAGNPYIEQLPPAIAQRLGGTLDELIVSLGDLAPLLEEAKIFSKV
;
A
#
# COMPACT_ATOMS: atom_id res chain seq x y z
N MET A 1 17.48 -12.06 -14.65
CA MET A 1 17.71 -12.53 -13.26
C MET A 1 18.37 -13.90 -13.31
N SER A 2 19.40 -14.17 -12.49
CA SER A 2 20.03 -15.51 -12.45
C SER A 2 19.13 -16.55 -11.77
N PRO A 3 19.28 -17.86 -12.06
CA PRO A 3 18.52 -18.90 -11.37
C PRO A 3 18.71 -18.90 -9.85
N GLU A 4 19.93 -18.67 -9.38
CA GLU A 4 20.28 -18.60 -7.95
C GLU A 4 19.55 -17.44 -7.23
N LEU A 5 19.55 -16.25 -7.85
CA LEU A 5 18.83 -15.10 -7.31
C LEU A 5 17.33 -15.36 -7.28
N SER A 6 16.77 -15.97 -8.34
CA SER A 6 15.35 -16.33 -8.40
C SER A 6 14.95 -17.25 -7.25
N LEU A 7 15.76 -18.27 -6.95
CA LEU A 7 15.53 -19.18 -5.82
C LEU A 7 15.64 -18.47 -4.46
N LYS A 8 16.62 -17.58 -4.29
CA LYS A 8 16.78 -16.79 -3.06
C LYS A 8 15.57 -15.89 -2.79
N LEU A 9 15.08 -15.20 -3.82
CA LEU A 9 13.89 -14.35 -3.71
C LEU A 9 12.62 -15.16 -3.45
N ALA A 10 12.45 -16.30 -4.13
CA ALA A 10 11.33 -17.21 -3.87
C ALA A 10 11.32 -17.69 -2.42
N ALA A 11 12.46 -18.11 -1.88
CA ALA A 11 12.57 -18.54 -0.48
C ALA A 11 12.24 -17.42 0.51
N ALA A 12 12.66 -16.17 0.23
CA ALA A 12 12.31 -15.01 1.05
C ALA A 12 10.79 -14.72 1.02
N VAL A 13 10.17 -14.78 -0.16
CA VAL A 13 8.73 -14.63 -0.33
C VAL A 13 7.97 -15.77 0.35
N ASP A 14 8.48 -17.00 0.29
CA ASP A 14 7.91 -18.17 0.96
C ASP A 14 7.96 -18.07 2.48
N GLY A 15 9.02 -17.45 3.02
CA GLY A 15 9.17 -17.16 4.44
C GLY A 15 8.15 -16.15 4.99
N MET A 16 7.56 -15.29 4.16
CA MET A 16 6.53 -14.35 4.62
C MET A 16 5.29 -15.09 5.12
N PRO A 17 4.69 -14.64 6.24
CA PRO A 17 3.46 -15.22 6.75
C PRO A 17 2.34 -15.13 5.71
N ALA A 18 1.39 -16.06 5.80
CA ALA A 18 0.18 -15.96 5.02
C ALA A 18 -0.59 -14.69 5.42
N PHE A 19 -1.13 -13.99 4.43
CA PHE A 19 -2.07 -12.91 4.71
C PHE A 19 -3.26 -13.45 5.49
N PRO A 20 -3.75 -12.77 6.54
CA PRO A 20 -4.82 -13.31 7.39
C PRO A 20 -6.03 -13.74 6.57
N LYS A 21 -6.57 -14.94 6.84
CA LYS A 21 -7.71 -15.50 6.09
C LYS A 21 -8.93 -14.58 6.11
N SER A 22 -9.17 -13.89 7.24
CA SER A 22 -10.19 -12.86 7.37
C SER A 22 -10.01 -11.79 6.30
N VAL A 23 -8.79 -11.30 6.11
CA VAL A 23 -8.49 -10.22 5.17
C VAL A 23 -8.50 -10.71 3.72
N GLN A 24 -8.04 -11.93 3.45
CA GLN A 24 -8.25 -12.58 2.15
C GLN A 24 -9.74 -12.66 1.81
N LYS A 25 -10.59 -13.01 2.80
CA LYS A 25 -12.03 -13.03 2.60
C LYS A 25 -12.61 -11.63 2.39
N ILE A 26 -12.10 -10.62 3.11
CA ILE A 26 -12.47 -9.22 2.87
C ILE A 26 -12.17 -8.86 1.42
N LEU A 27 -10.98 -9.20 0.90
CA LEU A 27 -10.57 -9.00 -0.50
C LEU A 27 -11.50 -9.68 -1.50
N GLU A 28 -11.89 -10.93 -1.26
CA GLU A 28 -12.89 -11.61 -2.11
C GLU A 28 -14.22 -10.86 -2.11
N LEU A 29 -14.69 -10.43 -0.94
CA LEU A 29 -15.93 -9.67 -0.78
C LEU A 29 -15.87 -8.30 -1.47
N THR A 30 -14.69 -7.70 -1.62
CA THR A 30 -14.54 -6.41 -2.31
C THR A 30 -14.93 -6.43 -3.78
N ARG A 31 -14.88 -7.61 -4.39
CA ARG A 31 -15.05 -7.83 -5.83
C ARG A 31 -16.39 -8.43 -6.17
N ASP A 32 -17.10 -8.92 -5.17
CA ASP A 32 -18.46 -9.40 -5.33
C ASP A 32 -19.42 -8.21 -5.32
N VAL A 33 -19.96 -7.87 -6.49
CA VAL A 33 -20.97 -6.83 -6.66
C VAL A 33 -22.26 -7.10 -5.87
N ASN A 34 -22.46 -8.33 -5.39
CA ASN A 34 -23.58 -8.72 -4.54
C ASN A 34 -23.22 -8.76 -3.05
N CYS A 35 -21.98 -8.43 -2.67
CA CYS A 35 -21.55 -8.43 -1.28
C CYS A 35 -22.42 -7.49 -0.44
N SER A 36 -22.99 -8.02 0.64
CA SER A 36 -23.74 -7.21 1.59
C SER A 36 -22.81 -6.66 2.70
N PRO A 37 -23.17 -5.55 3.34
CA PRO A 37 -22.48 -5.10 4.56
C PRO A 37 -22.40 -6.16 5.66
N LYS A 38 -23.39 -7.07 5.71
CA LYS A 38 -23.41 -8.18 6.68
C LYS A 38 -22.27 -9.17 6.45
N ASP A 39 -21.87 -9.40 5.21
CA ASP A 39 -20.80 -10.35 4.89
C ASP A 39 -19.46 -9.87 5.43
N LEU A 40 -19.16 -8.57 5.26
CA LEU A 40 -17.96 -7.95 5.84
C LEU A 40 -17.98 -8.00 7.38
N VAL A 41 -19.12 -7.66 7.99
CA VAL A 41 -19.29 -7.73 9.46
C VAL A 41 -19.01 -9.14 9.96
N GLN A 42 -19.57 -10.17 9.33
CA GLN A 42 -19.36 -11.56 9.71
C GLN A 42 -17.89 -12.00 9.61
N VAL A 43 -17.16 -11.49 8.62
CA VAL A 43 -15.75 -11.83 8.44
C VAL A 43 -14.90 -11.17 9.52
N ILE A 44 -15.13 -9.88 9.80
CA ILE A 44 -14.36 -9.15 10.80
C ILE A 44 -14.70 -9.65 12.22
N ASP A 45 -15.97 -9.83 12.57
CA ASP A 45 -16.40 -10.30 13.90
C ASP A 45 -15.85 -11.68 14.27
N LYS A 46 -15.56 -12.53 13.27
CA LYS A 46 -14.94 -13.86 13.47
C LYS A 46 -13.42 -13.78 13.71
N ASP A 47 -12.82 -12.61 13.55
CA ASP A 47 -11.41 -12.33 13.82
C ASP A 47 -11.31 -11.32 14.97
N PRO A 48 -11.11 -11.78 16.22
CA PRO A 48 -11.03 -10.91 17.38
C PRO A 48 -9.90 -9.88 17.29
N VAL A 49 -8.79 -10.20 16.61
CA VAL A 49 -7.63 -9.30 16.47
C VAL A 49 -7.99 -8.15 15.55
N VAL A 50 -8.55 -8.45 14.37
CA VAL A 50 -9.01 -7.41 13.44
C VAL A 50 -10.15 -6.60 14.04
N THR A 51 -11.11 -7.25 14.72
CA THR A 51 -12.24 -6.58 15.40
C THR A 51 -11.75 -5.53 16.40
N VAL A 52 -10.86 -5.90 17.33
CA VAL A 52 -10.36 -4.99 18.36
C VAL A 52 -9.58 -3.83 17.73
N LYS A 53 -8.75 -4.11 16.73
CA LYS A 53 -7.98 -3.08 16.04
C LYS A 53 -8.88 -2.12 15.27
N VAL A 54 -9.90 -2.61 14.55
CA VAL A 54 -10.89 -1.79 13.87
C VAL A 54 -11.60 -0.88 14.87
N LEU A 55 -12.18 -1.46 15.94
CA LEU A 55 -12.90 -0.68 16.95
C LEU A 55 -12.01 0.38 17.63
N ARG A 56 -10.72 0.09 17.85
CA ARG A 56 -9.79 1.07 18.42
C ARG A 56 -9.58 2.28 17.50
N VAL A 57 -9.47 2.07 16.18
CA VAL A 57 -9.35 3.18 15.22
C VAL A 57 -10.65 3.97 15.12
N VAL A 58 -11.78 3.28 15.02
CA VAL A 58 -13.09 3.90 14.92
C VAL A 58 -13.38 4.80 16.13
N ASN A 59 -12.97 4.38 17.32
CA ASN A 59 -13.11 5.16 18.55
C ASN A 59 -11.97 6.17 18.80
N SER A 60 -11.07 6.39 17.83
CA SER A 60 -10.04 7.42 17.97
C SER A 60 -10.65 8.83 17.96
N ALA A 61 -9.93 9.80 18.53
CA ALA A 61 -10.37 11.20 18.59
C ALA A 61 -10.67 11.81 17.20
N TYR A 62 -10.10 11.25 16.13
CA TYR A 62 -10.30 11.69 14.76
C TYR A 62 -11.74 11.65 14.31
N TYR A 63 -12.45 10.56 14.58
CA TYR A 63 -13.86 10.44 14.17
C TYR A 63 -14.81 11.22 15.07
N SER A 64 -14.31 11.83 16.16
CA SER A 64 -15.04 12.75 17.04
C SER A 64 -16.44 12.20 17.43
N LEU A 65 -16.49 10.92 17.78
CA LEU A 65 -17.75 10.23 18.01
C LEU A 65 -18.42 10.72 19.31
N PRO A 66 -19.74 10.99 19.30
CA PRO A 66 -20.45 11.41 20.51
C PRO A 66 -20.58 10.29 21.56
N LYS A 67 -20.49 9.03 21.12
CA LYS A 67 -20.46 7.83 21.96
C LYS A 67 -19.55 6.77 21.35
N GLN A 68 -18.94 5.94 22.20
CA GLN A 68 -18.11 4.83 21.75
C GLN A 68 -18.93 3.82 20.94
N ILE A 69 -18.37 3.40 19.81
CA ILE A 69 -18.85 2.31 18.98
C ILE A 69 -18.29 0.99 19.50
N THR A 70 -19.16 0.03 19.81
CA THR A 70 -18.79 -1.24 20.45
C THR A 70 -18.97 -2.47 19.54
N SER A 71 -19.42 -2.29 18.30
CA SER A 71 -19.62 -3.38 17.34
C SER A 71 -19.24 -2.98 15.92
N ILE A 72 -18.78 -3.95 15.12
CA ILE A 72 -18.41 -3.71 13.71
C ILE A 72 -19.62 -3.32 12.88
N ASN A 73 -20.79 -3.90 13.16
CA ASN A 73 -22.02 -3.49 12.49
C ASN A 73 -22.32 -2.00 12.69
N HIS A 74 -22.20 -1.48 13.92
CA HIS A 74 -22.38 -0.06 14.20
C HIS A 74 -21.29 0.79 13.52
N ALA A 75 -20.05 0.30 13.48
CA ALA A 75 -18.96 0.96 12.77
C ALA A 75 -19.22 1.08 11.25
N VAL A 76 -19.74 0.02 10.62
CA VAL A 76 -20.11 -0.01 9.20
C VAL A 76 -21.27 0.95 8.90
N VAL A 77 -22.27 1.04 9.79
CA VAL A 77 -23.38 2.00 9.64
C VAL A 77 -22.89 3.44 9.74
N TYR A 78 -21.95 3.72 10.66
CA TYR A 78 -21.49 5.09 10.92
C TYR A 78 -20.44 5.59 9.90
N LEU A 79 -19.45 4.76 9.59
CA LEU A 79 -18.31 5.14 8.72
C LEU A 79 -18.46 4.66 7.27
N GLY A 80 -19.41 3.76 7.02
CA GLY A 80 -19.61 3.13 5.73
C GLY A 80 -18.75 1.88 5.53
N PHE A 81 -19.26 1.00 4.67
CA PHE A 81 -18.67 -0.28 4.32
C PHE A 81 -17.22 -0.16 3.81
N ASN A 82 -16.98 0.75 2.86
CA ASN A 82 -15.66 0.91 2.24
C ASN A 82 -14.59 1.40 3.22
N THR A 83 -14.97 2.23 4.20
CA THR A 83 -14.04 2.72 5.23
C THR A 83 -13.60 1.59 6.15
N ILE A 84 -14.54 0.79 6.66
CA ILE A 84 -14.23 -0.37 7.53
C ILE A 84 -13.41 -1.42 6.79
N LYS A 85 -13.74 -1.67 5.53
CA LYS A 85 -12.97 -2.54 4.64
C LYS A 85 -11.53 -2.07 4.47
N ASN A 86 -11.32 -0.79 4.15
CA ASN A 86 -9.98 -0.20 4.00
C ASN A 86 -9.19 -0.31 5.29
N LEU A 87 -9.82 0.00 6.42
CA LEU A 87 -9.22 -0.10 7.73
C LEU A 87 -8.77 -1.53 8.07
N ALA A 88 -9.60 -2.54 7.78
CA ALA A 88 -9.24 -3.94 8.01
C ALA A 88 -8.03 -4.37 7.15
N LEU A 89 -7.96 -3.92 5.90
CA LEU A 89 -6.81 -4.14 5.02
C LEU A 89 -5.53 -3.46 5.54
N SER A 90 -5.65 -2.21 5.97
CA SER A 90 -4.56 -1.45 6.59
C SER A 90 -4.01 -2.16 7.83
N ILE A 91 -4.89 -2.64 8.70
CA ILE A 91 -4.53 -3.40 9.91
C ILE A 91 -3.77 -4.68 9.57
N ALA A 92 -4.20 -5.39 8.53
CA ALA A 92 -3.53 -6.59 8.05
C ALA A 92 -2.12 -6.29 7.56
N ALA A 93 -1.97 -5.20 6.78
CA ALA A 93 -0.70 -4.74 6.26
C ALA A 93 0.30 -4.42 7.39
N ILE A 94 -0.17 -3.77 8.45
CA ILE A 94 0.65 -3.47 9.65
C ILE A 94 1.16 -4.75 10.30
N GLY A 95 0.32 -5.78 10.38
CA GLY A 95 0.70 -7.08 10.95
C GLY A 95 1.80 -7.82 10.17
N MET A 96 2.12 -7.40 8.94
CA MET A 96 3.15 -8.03 8.12
C MET A 96 4.55 -7.41 8.32
N LEU A 97 4.67 -6.32 9.07
CA LEU A 97 5.95 -5.69 9.32
C LEU A 97 6.90 -6.59 10.11
N PRO A 98 8.22 -6.51 9.83
CA PRO A 98 9.22 -7.26 10.58
C PRO A 98 9.21 -6.86 12.06
N ALA A 99 9.31 -7.85 12.95
CA ALA A 99 9.38 -7.59 14.39
C ALA A 99 10.72 -6.94 14.81
N SER A 100 11.77 -7.08 13.99
CA SER A 100 13.08 -6.48 14.21
C SER A 100 13.46 -5.55 13.06
N ASN A 101 14.07 -4.41 13.39
CA ASN A 101 14.54 -3.46 12.38
C ASN A 101 16.02 -3.67 12.02
N ALA A 102 16.35 -4.88 11.59
CA ALA A 102 17.74 -5.26 11.28
C ALA A 102 18.33 -4.52 10.06
N ALA A 103 17.51 -3.86 9.24
CA ALA A 103 17.93 -3.09 8.08
C ALA A 103 18.04 -1.57 8.34
N GLY A 104 17.52 -1.07 9.47
CA GLY A 104 17.33 0.38 9.68
C GLY A 104 16.15 0.97 8.88
N PHE A 105 15.23 0.12 8.43
CA PHE A 105 14.01 0.49 7.73
C PHE A 105 12.93 0.97 8.70
N ASP A 106 12.52 2.23 8.58
CA ASP A 106 11.48 2.81 9.42
C ASP A 106 10.09 2.29 9.01
N GLY A 107 9.64 1.24 9.70
CA GLY A 107 8.32 0.63 9.48
C GLY A 107 7.15 1.59 9.71
N ALA A 108 7.29 2.57 10.62
CA ALA A 108 6.22 3.53 10.89
C ALA A 108 6.07 4.51 9.73
N GLN A 109 7.18 5.04 9.21
CA GLN A 109 7.16 5.89 8.02
C GLN A 109 6.72 5.14 6.76
N TYR A 110 7.12 3.87 6.62
CA TYR A 110 6.61 3.01 5.56
C TYR A 110 5.08 2.89 5.61
N LEU A 111 4.49 2.64 6.77
CA LEU A 111 3.05 2.51 6.90
C LEU A 111 2.32 3.81 6.56
N ILE A 112 2.81 4.94 7.06
CA ILE A 112 2.23 6.25 6.74
C ILE A 112 2.28 6.46 5.22
N HIS A 113 3.43 6.21 4.58
CA HIS A 113 3.58 6.32 3.14
C HIS A 113 2.62 5.41 2.35
N SER A 114 2.53 4.13 2.71
CA SER A 114 1.65 3.18 2.02
C SER A 114 0.16 3.55 2.18
N LEU A 115 -0.24 4.02 3.36
CA LEU A 115 -1.61 4.44 3.63
C LEU A 115 -1.97 5.76 2.93
N SER A 116 -1.07 6.74 2.94
CA SER A 116 -1.24 7.99 2.21
C SER A 116 -1.29 7.74 0.70
N THR A 117 -0.40 6.90 0.17
CA THR A 117 -0.41 6.48 -1.24
C THR A 117 -1.72 5.79 -1.61
N ALA A 118 -2.22 4.87 -0.77
CA ALA A 118 -3.51 4.22 -0.97
C ALA A 118 -4.67 5.22 -1.04
N ALA A 119 -4.72 6.17 -0.10
CA ALA A 119 -5.77 7.18 -0.03
C ALA A 119 -5.72 8.15 -1.22
N ILE A 120 -4.54 8.60 -1.63
CA ILE A 120 -4.36 9.47 -2.80
C ILE A 120 -4.69 8.72 -4.09
N ALA A 121 -4.27 7.46 -4.24
CA ALA A 121 -4.58 6.64 -5.42
C ALA A 121 -6.10 6.47 -5.58
N LYS A 122 -6.82 6.29 -4.47
CA LYS A 122 -8.30 6.28 -4.47
C LYS A 122 -8.89 7.61 -4.93
N GLN A 123 -8.36 8.75 -4.48
CA GLN A 123 -8.84 10.07 -4.89
C GLN A 123 -8.61 10.34 -6.38
N LEU A 124 -7.46 9.90 -6.91
CA LEU A 124 -7.16 9.97 -8.34
C LEU A 124 -8.12 9.09 -9.14
N ALA A 125 -8.36 7.85 -8.69
CA ALA A 125 -9.25 6.91 -9.38
C ALA A 125 -10.70 7.41 -9.44
N LEU A 126 -11.19 8.15 -8.44
CA LEU A 126 -12.52 8.77 -8.46
C LEU A 126 -12.70 9.81 -9.58
N ARG A 127 -11.61 10.22 -10.25
CA ARG A 127 -11.61 11.18 -11.36
C ARG A 127 -11.46 10.51 -12.72
N LEU A 128 -11.34 9.17 -12.75
CA LEU A 128 -11.21 8.39 -13.97
C LEU A 128 -12.43 7.49 -14.12
N ASP A 129 -13.01 7.44 -15.32
CA ASP A 129 -14.18 6.61 -15.60
C ASP A 129 -13.83 5.11 -15.71
N ASP A 130 -12.55 4.80 -15.97
CA ASP A 130 -12.03 3.45 -16.21
C ASP A 130 -11.19 2.89 -15.06
N ALA A 131 -11.18 3.55 -13.90
CA ALA A 131 -10.47 3.10 -12.69
C ALA A 131 -11.44 2.69 -11.58
N ASP A 132 -11.22 1.52 -10.97
CA ASP A 132 -11.91 1.18 -9.73
C ASP A 132 -11.15 1.80 -8.52
N PRO A 133 -11.79 2.68 -7.72
CA PRO A 133 -11.13 3.35 -6.60
C PRO A 133 -10.67 2.41 -5.49
N MET A 134 -11.34 1.27 -5.33
CA MET A 134 -11.00 0.28 -4.32
C MET A 134 -9.78 -0.53 -4.74
N ASP A 135 -9.72 -0.97 -5.99
CA ASP A 135 -8.54 -1.66 -6.50
C ASP A 135 -7.31 -0.73 -6.49
N CYS A 136 -7.47 0.55 -6.81
CA CYS A 136 -6.39 1.55 -6.70
C CYS A 136 -5.95 1.78 -5.25
N PHE A 137 -6.87 1.81 -4.29
CA PHE A 137 -6.54 1.87 -2.87
C PHE A 137 -5.70 0.67 -2.43
N ILE A 138 -6.14 -0.54 -2.78
CA ILE A 138 -5.45 -1.79 -2.40
C ILE A 138 -4.06 -1.84 -3.05
N ALA A 139 -3.96 -1.51 -4.33
CA ALA A 139 -2.69 -1.46 -5.03
C ALA A 139 -1.74 -0.43 -4.39
N GLY A 140 -2.22 0.78 -4.06
CA GLY A 140 -1.44 1.79 -3.35
C GLY A 140 -0.98 1.35 -1.96
N LEU A 141 -1.80 0.59 -1.22
CA LEU A 141 -1.43 0.04 0.09
C LEU A 141 -0.33 -1.02 -0.02
N LEU A 142 -0.37 -1.84 -1.06
CA LEU A 142 0.51 -3.00 -1.22
C LEU A 142 1.74 -2.75 -2.10
N HIS A 143 1.81 -1.60 -2.80
CA HIS A 143 2.78 -1.35 -3.86
C HIS A 143 4.24 -1.54 -3.43
N ASP A 144 4.56 -1.26 -2.16
CA ASP A 144 5.91 -1.30 -1.62
C ASP A 144 6.19 -2.53 -0.73
N PHE A 145 5.34 -3.56 -0.74
CA PHE A 145 5.48 -4.72 0.14
C PHE A 145 6.79 -5.51 -0.06
N GLY A 146 7.43 -5.43 -1.23
CA GLY A 146 8.75 -6.02 -1.43
C GLY A 146 9.82 -5.46 -0.49
N LYS A 147 9.66 -4.22 -0.01
CA LYS A 147 10.55 -3.62 1.00
C LYS A 147 10.47 -4.37 2.33
N VAL A 148 9.27 -4.81 2.71
CA VAL A 148 9.03 -5.60 3.92
C VAL A 148 9.73 -6.96 3.81
N VAL A 149 9.64 -7.61 2.65
CA VAL A 149 10.33 -8.88 2.37
C VAL A 149 11.85 -8.70 2.52
N PHE A 150 12.41 -7.66 1.90
CA PHE A 150 13.84 -7.38 2.01
C PHE A 150 14.27 -7.04 3.43
N ALA A 151 13.49 -6.23 4.16
CA ALA A 151 13.78 -5.89 5.55
C ALA A 151 13.81 -7.12 6.47
N GLN A 152 12.93 -8.09 6.23
CA GLN A 152 12.83 -9.31 7.04
C GLN A 152 13.89 -10.37 6.68
N PHE A 153 14.12 -10.62 5.38
CA PHE A 153 14.89 -11.78 4.91
C PHE A 153 16.24 -11.44 4.27
N MET A 154 16.47 -10.18 3.90
CA MET A 154 17.73 -9.71 3.31
C MET A 154 18.17 -8.37 3.93
N PRO A 155 18.19 -8.22 5.26
CA PRO A 155 18.34 -6.92 5.92
C PRO A 155 19.68 -6.23 5.64
N THR A 156 20.76 -6.99 5.44
CA THR A 156 22.10 -6.45 5.17
C THR A 156 22.16 -5.83 3.77
N GLU A 157 21.72 -6.57 2.75
CA GLU A 157 21.65 -6.07 1.38
C GLU A 157 20.64 -4.92 1.26
N PHE A 158 19.51 -5.02 1.97
CA PHE A 158 18.51 -3.97 1.98
C PHE A 158 19.02 -2.67 2.60
N ARG A 159 19.73 -2.74 3.74
CA ARG A 159 20.40 -1.58 4.33
C ARG A 159 21.35 -0.92 3.33
N LYS A 160 22.19 -1.71 2.67
CA LYS A 160 23.15 -1.20 1.69
C LYS A 160 22.44 -0.48 0.53
N ALA A 161 21.30 -1.00 0.06
CA ALA A 161 20.50 -0.35 -0.97
C ALA A 161 19.86 0.96 -0.49
N LEU A 162 19.37 1.03 0.75
CA LEU A 162 18.87 2.26 1.36
C LEU A 162 19.96 3.34 1.43
N GLU A 163 21.14 2.98 1.93
CA GLU A 163 22.30 3.88 2.01
C GLU A 163 22.77 4.34 0.62
N THR A 164 22.78 3.44 -0.37
CA THR A 164 23.16 3.75 -1.75
C THR A 164 22.16 4.71 -2.40
N SER A 165 20.86 4.48 -2.23
CA SER A 165 19.79 5.35 -2.73
C SER A 165 19.92 6.76 -2.15
N GLN A 166 20.17 6.86 -0.84
CA GLN A 166 20.34 8.13 -0.14
C GLN A 166 21.61 8.87 -0.61
N TRP A 167 22.76 8.18 -0.66
CA TRP A 167 24.04 8.80 -1.04
C TRP A 167 24.05 9.29 -2.50
N ASN A 168 23.45 8.51 -3.40
CA ASN A 168 23.41 8.84 -4.83
C ASN A 168 22.22 9.74 -5.21
N GLU A 169 21.36 10.12 -4.25
CA GLU A 169 20.10 10.83 -4.51
C GLU A 169 19.29 10.19 -5.65
N SER A 170 19.17 8.86 -5.60
CA SER A 170 18.56 8.05 -6.67
C SER A 170 17.42 7.21 -6.12
N SER A 171 16.52 6.78 -7.00
CA SER A 171 15.39 5.94 -6.59
C SER A 171 15.84 4.61 -5.98
N LEU A 172 15.18 4.19 -4.91
CA LEU A 172 15.51 2.94 -4.21
C LEU A 172 15.44 1.70 -5.12
N HIS A 173 14.54 1.68 -6.11
CA HIS A 173 14.42 0.53 -7.01
C HIS A 173 15.69 0.32 -7.86
N LEU A 174 16.37 1.40 -8.28
CA LEU A 174 17.66 1.30 -8.99
C LEU A 174 18.76 0.81 -8.05
N ALA A 175 18.86 1.37 -6.84
CA ALA A 175 19.83 0.92 -5.85
C ALA A 175 19.65 -0.57 -5.47
N LEU A 176 18.41 -1.05 -5.38
CA LEU A 176 18.12 -2.47 -5.15
C LEU A 176 18.55 -3.34 -6.33
N ARG A 177 18.31 -2.92 -7.57
CA ARG A 177 18.79 -3.63 -8.76
C ARG A 177 20.31 -3.73 -8.77
N ASP A 178 21.01 -2.69 -8.38
CA ASP A 178 22.48 -2.69 -8.34
C ASP A 178 23.04 -3.58 -7.21
N VAL A 179 22.41 -3.57 -6.04
CA VAL A 179 22.89 -4.30 -4.85
C VAL A 179 22.45 -5.77 -4.84
N ILE A 180 21.21 -6.06 -5.23
CA ILE A 180 20.57 -7.38 -5.11
C ILE A 180 20.36 -8.04 -6.48
N GLY A 181 20.21 -7.26 -7.55
CA GLY A 181 19.84 -7.76 -8.88
C GLY A 181 18.32 -7.81 -9.14
N ALA A 182 17.51 -7.33 -8.18
CA ALA A 182 16.06 -7.19 -8.28
C ALA A 182 15.58 -6.06 -7.35
N ASP A 183 14.43 -5.46 -7.66
CA ASP A 183 13.83 -4.40 -6.86
C ASP A 183 12.62 -4.87 -6.04
N HIS A 184 12.07 -3.95 -5.23
CA HIS A 184 10.93 -4.22 -4.36
C HIS A 184 9.61 -4.36 -5.13
N ALA A 185 9.51 -3.86 -6.35
CA ALA A 185 8.33 -4.06 -7.20
C ALA A 185 8.23 -5.51 -7.66
N VAL A 186 9.34 -6.10 -8.12
CA VAL A 186 9.39 -7.52 -8.53
C VAL A 186 9.08 -8.44 -7.35
N VAL A 187 9.72 -8.22 -6.20
CA VAL A 187 9.52 -9.06 -5.00
C VAL A 187 8.14 -8.85 -4.39
N GLY A 188 7.63 -7.62 -4.39
CA GLY A 188 6.27 -7.31 -3.97
C GLY A 188 5.23 -8.03 -4.81
N ALA A 189 5.41 -8.04 -6.14
CA ALA A 189 4.54 -8.76 -7.06
C ALA A 189 4.53 -10.29 -6.80
N MET A 190 5.70 -10.90 -6.56
CA MET A 190 5.78 -12.31 -6.18
C MET A 190 5.01 -12.61 -4.90
N LEU A 191 5.06 -11.71 -3.92
CA LEU A 191 4.35 -11.87 -2.64
C LEU A 191 2.83 -11.78 -2.80
N VAL A 192 2.33 -10.76 -3.51
CA VAL A 192 0.88 -10.63 -3.70
C VAL A 192 0.34 -11.76 -4.60
N GLU A 193 1.13 -12.25 -5.55
CA GLU A 193 0.81 -13.43 -6.36
C GLU A 193 0.70 -14.70 -5.49
N LYS A 194 1.66 -14.93 -4.58
CA LYS A 194 1.60 -16.01 -3.57
C LYS A 194 0.32 -15.92 -2.72
N TRP A 195 -0.08 -14.71 -2.36
CA TRP A 195 -1.32 -14.45 -1.62
C TRP A 195 -2.58 -14.49 -2.48
N ARG A 196 -2.46 -14.88 -3.76
CA ARG A 196 -3.57 -15.04 -4.72
C ARG A 196 -4.33 -13.74 -4.98
N PHE A 197 -3.61 -12.62 -4.93
CA PHE A 197 -4.16 -11.37 -5.41
C PHE A 197 -4.39 -11.43 -6.93
N PRO A 198 -5.28 -10.57 -7.44
CA PRO A 198 -5.65 -10.52 -8.85
C PRO A 198 -4.48 -10.20 -9.77
N ALA A 199 -4.49 -10.75 -10.99
CA ALA A 199 -3.44 -10.53 -11.99
C ALA A 199 -3.19 -9.03 -12.26
N ASP A 200 -4.24 -8.22 -12.39
CA ASP A 200 -4.11 -6.78 -12.63
C ASP A 200 -3.37 -6.05 -11.50
N LEU A 201 -3.59 -6.48 -10.24
CA LEU A 201 -2.87 -5.94 -9.08
C LEU A 201 -1.41 -6.42 -9.07
N VAL A 202 -1.18 -7.69 -9.37
CA VAL A 202 0.18 -8.25 -9.49
C VAL A 202 0.97 -7.49 -10.56
N GLU A 203 0.38 -7.26 -11.74
CA GLU A 203 0.99 -6.49 -12.83
C GLU A 203 1.24 -5.03 -12.43
N THR A 204 0.27 -4.40 -11.77
CA THR A 204 0.40 -3.03 -11.28
C THR A 204 1.61 -2.89 -10.37
N ILE A 205 1.78 -3.79 -9.41
CA ILE A 205 2.92 -3.76 -8.49
C ILE A 205 4.23 -4.11 -9.21
N ARG A 206 4.22 -5.06 -10.14
CA ARG A 206 5.41 -5.53 -10.85
C ARG A 206 6.01 -4.46 -11.77
N TYR A 207 5.16 -3.73 -12.48
CA TYR A 207 5.55 -2.82 -13.56
C TYR A 207 5.37 -1.34 -13.21
N GLN A 208 5.29 -1.01 -11.92
CA GLN A 208 5.14 0.38 -11.46
C GLN A 208 6.40 1.27 -11.66
N TYR A 209 7.54 0.72 -12.10
CA TYR A 209 8.77 1.50 -12.32
C TYR A 209 9.47 1.15 -13.62
N GLY A 210 10.29 2.08 -14.10
CA GLY A 210 11.22 1.85 -15.19
C GLY A 210 10.59 1.89 -16.59
N PRO A 211 11.36 1.51 -17.63
CA PRO A 211 10.94 1.66 -19.03
C PRO A 211 9.78 0.75 -19.44
N GLU A 212 9.48 -0.28 -18.64
CA GLU A 212 8.38 -1.23 -18.90
C GLU A 212 7.04 -0.75 -18.32
N ILE A 213 6.97 0.47 -17.76
CA ILE A 213 5.73 1.00 -17.18
C ILE A 213 4.63 1.06 -18.24
N LYS A 214 3.51 0.41 -17.95
CA LYS A 214 2.31 0.41 -18.80
C LYS A 214 1.39 1.54 -18.38
N ASP A 215 0.73 2.17 -19.35
CA ASP A 215 -0.36 3.10 -19.06
C ASP A 215 -1.66 2.34 -18.82
N THR A 216 -1.89 1.95 -17.57
CA THR A 216 -3.19 1.45 -17.10
C THR A 216 -3.75 2.40 -16.04
N PRO A 217 -5.07 2.46 -15.83
CA PRO A 217 -5.67 3.35 -14.83
C PRO A 217 -5.09 3.13 -13.43
N MET A 218 -4.92 1.86 -13.03
CA MET A 218 -4.40 1.50 -11.71
C MET A 218 -2.92 1.89 -11.55
N ILE A 219 -2.07 1.61 -12.55
CA ILE A 219 -0.66 2.03 -12.53
C ILE A 219 -0.55 3.56 -12.49
N ALA A 220 -1.34 4.28 -13.29
CA ALA A 220 -1.34 5.74 -13.31
C ALA A 220 -1.69 6.32 -11.92
N CYS A 221 -2.78 5.84 -11.31
CA CYS A 221 -3.18 6.27 -9.97
C CYS A 221 -2.13 5.96 -8.90
N VAL A 222 -1.60 4.73 -8.87
CA VAL A 222 -0.62 4.30 -7.86
C VAL A 222 0.72 5.01 -8.03
N PHE A 223 1.21 5.13 -9.27
CA PHE A 223 2.46 5.84 -9.55
C PHE A 223 2.36 7.30 -9.13
N ALA A 224 1.33 8.02 -9.59
CA ALA A 224 1.16 9.43 -9.25
C ALA A 224 0.95 9.61 -7.74
N ALA A 225 0.13 8.77 -7.10
CA ALA A 225 -0.07 8.83 -5.66
C ALA A 225 1.22 8.64 -4.86
N ASN A 226 2.09 7.72 -5.28
CA ASN A 226 3.40 7.51 -4.66
C ASN A 226 4.27 8.78 -4.75
N GLN A 227 4.35 9.39 -5.94
CA GLN A 227 5.14 10.61 -6.13
C GLN A 227 4.55 11.82 -5.38
N ILE A 228 3.21 11.96 -5.34
CA ILE A 228 2.53 12.98 -4.55
C ILE A 228 2.83 12.79 -3.06
N SER A 229 2.69 11.56 -2.55
CA SER A 229 2.94 11.25 -1.14
C SER A 229 4.37 11.63 -0.73
N LYS A 230 5.37 11.35 -1.56
CA LYS A 230 6.76 11.77 -1.31
C LYS A 230 6.92 13.29 -1.39
N LYS A 231 6.36 13.93 -2.41
CA LYS A 231 6.48 15.38 -2.62
C LYS A 231 5.84 16.22 -1.51
N LEU A 232 4.78 15.70 -0.89
CA LEU A 232 4.11 16.32 0.26
C LEU A 232 4.68 15.85 1.61
N GLU A 233 5.75 15.05 1.61
CA GLU A 233 6.40 14.52 2.81
C GLU A 233 5.47 13.64 3.68
N PHE A 234 4.51 12.94 3.05
CA PHE A 234 3.61 11.99 3.72
C PHE A 234 4.31 10.63 3.91
N GLY A 235 5.55 10.67 4.40
CA GLY A 235 6.47 9.54 4.41
C GLY A 235 7.06 9.22 3.04
N PHE A 236 8.26 8.63 3.04
CA PHE A 236 9.01 8.30 1.83
C PHE A 236 9.42 6.82 1.73
N ALA A 237 9.15 6.01 2.78
CA ALA A 237 9.39 4.57 2.80
C ALA A 237 10.82 4.16 2.33
N GLY A 238 11.84 4.91 2.73
CA GLY A 238 13.23 4.66 2.33
C GLY A 238 13.58 5.04 0.89
N ASN A 239 12.68 5.73 0.17
CA ASN A 239 12.91 6.23 -1.19
C ASN A 239 12.64 7.75 -1.24
N PRO A 240 13.64 8.60 -1.00
CA PRO A 240 13.47 10.06 -1.00
C PRO A 240 13.31 10.65 -2.41
N TYR A 241 13.58 9.87 -3.46
CA TYR A 241 13.58 10.36 -4.83
C TYR A 241 12.16 10.49 -5.39
N ILE A 242 11.84 11.69 -5.90
CA ILE A 242 10.58 12.01 -6.55
C ILE A 242 10.77 11.91 -8.07
N GLU A 243 10.05 11.00 -8.70
CA GLU A 243 10.07 10.81 -10.14
C GLU A 243 9.01 11.68 -10.81
N GLN A 244 9.32 12.19 -11.99
CA GLN A 244 8.33 12.87 -12.83
C GLN A 244 7.33 11.85 -13.41
N LEU A 245 6.10 12.30 -13.66
CA LEU A 245 5.11 11.45 -14.31
C LEU A 245 5.53 11.13 -15.75
N PRO A 246 5.52 9.86 -16.16
CA PRO A 246 5.67 9.51 -17.57
C PRO A 246 4.62 10.22 -18.43
N PRO A 247 4.94 10.63 -19.67
CA PRO A 247 4.02 11.44 -20.49
C PRO A 247 2.62 10.82 -20.66
N ALA A 248 2.52 9.51 -20.83
CA ALA A 248 1.24 8.82 -20.95
C ALA A 248 0.40 8.90 -19.67
N ILE A 249 1.03 8.73 -18.50
CA ILE A 249 0.37 8.84 -17.20
C ILE A 249 -0.06 10.29 -16.92
N ALA A 250 0.82 11.26 -17.23
CA ALA A 250 0.49 12.69 -17.10
C ALA A 250 -0.72 13.07 -17.97
N GLN A 251 -0.75 12.59 -19.23
CA GLN A 251 -1.87 12.81 -20.14
C GLN A 251 -3.17 12.19 -19.60
N ARG A 252 -3.13 10.95 -19.11
CA ARG A 252 -4.30 10.26 -18.53
C ARG A 252 -4.88 11.01 -17.34
N LEU A 253 -4.00 11.45 -16.43
CA LEU A 253 -4.42 12.13 -15.20
C LEU A 253 -4.75 13.61 -15.42
N GLY A 254 -4.49 14.13 -16.62
CA GLY A 254 -4.83 15.50 -17.01
C GLY A 254 -3.83 16.56 -16.56
N GLY A 255 -2.57 16.19 -16.29
CA GLY A 255 -1.54 17.16 -15.94
C GLY A 255 -0.25 16.57 -15.38
N THR A 256 0.70 17.47 -15.13
CA THR A 256 1.93 17.23 -14.38
C THR A 256 1.66 16.93 -12.91
N LEU A 257 2.67 16.43 -12.20
CA LEU A 257 2.57 16.13 -10.77
C LEU A 257 2.08 17.33 -9.94
N ASP A 258 2.57 18.53 -10.25
CA ASP A 258 2.20 19.76 -9.53
C ASP A 258 0.77 20.20 -9.82
N GLU A 259 0.34 20.12 -11.07
CA GLU A 259 -1.05 20.41 -11.46
C GLU A 259 -2.02 19.43 -10.80
N LEU A 260 -1.64 18.15 -10.69
CA LEU A 260 -2.44 17.17 -9.96
C LEU A 260 -2.57 17.50 -8.48
N ILE A 261 -1.47 17.85 -7.79
CA ILE A 261 -1.49 18.24 -6.38
C ILE A 261 -2.42 19.44 -6.17
N VAL A 262 -2.29 20.48 -7.00
CA VAL A 262 -3.17 21.66 -6.93
C VAL A 262 -4.63 21.27 -7.16
N SER A 263 -4.90 20.44 -8.17
CA SER A 263 -6.26 20.01 -8.49
C SER A 263 -6.90 19.14 -7.40
N LEU A 264 -6.10 18.39 -6.64
CA LEU A 264 -6.56 17.53 -5.54
C LEU A 264 -6.95 18.33 -4.29
N GLY A 265 -6.48 19.56 -4.16
CA GLY A 265 -6.76 20.43 -3.03
C GLY A 265 -6.01 19.99 -1.77
N ASP A 266 -6.64 20.20 -0.60
CA ASP A 266 -6.02 19.87 0.68
C ASP A 266 -6.01 18.36 0.93
N LEU A 267 -4.81 17.78 0.93
CA LEU A 267 -4.56 16.36 1.20
C LEU A 267 -4.12 16.08 2.64
N ALA A 268 -3.96 17.11 3.49
CA ALA A 268 -3.58 16.93 4.89
C ALA A 268 -4.52 16.00 5.69
N PRO A 269 -5.86 15.98 5.45
CA PRO A 269 -6.74 15.02 6.10
C PRO A 269 -6.37 13.56 5.84
N LEU A 270 -5.86 13.23 4.64
CA LEU A 270 -5.45 11.87 4.31
C LEU A 270 -4.18 11.47 5.07
N LEU A 271 -3.26 12.40 5.30
CA LEU A 271 -2.08 12.17 6.14
C LEU A 271 -2.49 11.92 7.60
N GLU A 272 -3.40 12.72 8.14
CA GLU A 272 -3.85 12.54 9.52
C GLU A 272 -4.54 11.18 9.71
N GLU A 273 -5.41 10.78 8.77
CA GLU A 273 -6.01 9.45 8.76
C GLU A 273 -4.94 8.34 8.72
N ALA A 274 -3.94 8.46 7.82
CA ALA A 274 -2.83 7.51 7.72
C ALA A 274 -2.03 7.40 9.02
N LYS A 275 -1.75 8.53 9.71
CA LYS A 275 -1.05 8.55 11.01
C LYS A 275 -1.84 7.88 12.13
N ILE A 276 -3.17 7.89 12.06
CA ILE A 276 -4.01 7.21 13.05
C ILE A 276 -3.98 5.71 12.77
N PHE A 277 -4.12 5.33 11.50
CA PHE A 277 -4.17 3.93 11.09
C PHE A 277 -2.82 3.24 11.31
N SER A 278 -1.70 3.96 11.21
CA SER A 278 -0.36 3.39 11.44
C SER A 278 -0.04 3.09 12.91
N LYS A 279 -0.81 3.61 13.87
CA LYS A 279 -0.57 3.45 15.32
C LYS A 279 -1.21 2.20 15.94
N VAL A 280 -1.68 1.25 15.13
CA VAL A 280 -2.69 0.25 15.52
C VAL A 280 -2.22 -1.20 15.36
#